data_AF-A0A9X1MJ06-F1
#
_entry.id   AF-A0A9X1MJ06-F1
#
_cell.length_a   1.000
_cell.length_b   1.000
_cell.length_c   1.000
_cell.angle_alpha   90.00
_cell.angle_beta   90.00
_cell.angle_gamma   90.00
#
_symmetry.space_group_name_H-M   'P 1'
#
loop_
_entity.id
_entity.type
_entity.pdbx_description
1 polymer ?
#
loop_
_entity_poly.entity_id
_entity_poly.type
_entity_poly.pdbx_seq_one_letter_code
_entity_poly.pdbx_strand_id
1 'polypeptide(L)'
;MTNVHRIKQDICEIGRRIYNKGFAAANDGNITVRISENEILCTPTMQSKGFLKPEDIATIDMTGKQIAGSKPRSSEALLHLEIYQRRADVKSVVHCHPPHATAFAMAREPIPQCVLPEVEVFLGDVPITKYETPGGKAFAETILPFVDKTNIMLLANHGTVSYGETVERAYWWTEILDAYCRMLILAKQLGRIEYFTEEKERELLDLKQRWGWSDPRNTEEYKDCDICANDIFRDSWKDSLVQRKAFPAPPAMGPKAQAAAPVLGNDQEALIQAITTRVMAELAKRS
;
A
#
# COMPACT_ATOMS: atom_id res chain seq x y z
N MET A 1 20.59 14.13 18.47
CA MET A 1 21.47 14.13 17.27
C MET A 1 21.22 12.87 16.49
N THR A 2 20.97 12.97 15.18
CA THR A 2 20.77 11.83 14.28
C THR A 2 22.11 11.11 14.03
N ASN A 3 22.19 9.81 14.27
CA ASN A 3 23.40 9.04 13.99
C ASN A 3 23.46 8.67 12.50
N VAL A 4 24.01 9.57 11.69
CA VAL A 4 24.09 9.43 10.22
C VAL A 4 24.87 8.18 9.80
N HIS A 5 25.95 7.83 10.49
CA HIS A 5 26.73 6.63 10.15
C HIS A 5 25.90 5.36 10.33
N ARG A 6 25.12 5.26 11.41
CA ARG A 6 24.22 4.13 11.63
C ARG A 6 23.16 4.02 10.53
N ILE A 7 22.54 5.13 10.13
CA ILE A 7 21.54 5.12 9.04
C ILE A 7 22.16 4.65 7.73
N LYS A 8 23.39 5.06 7.43
CA LYS A 8 24.12 4.56 6.24
C LYS A 8 24.35 3.04 6.31
N GLN A 9 24.65 2.49 7.48
CA GLN A 9 24.74 1.04 7.67
C GLN A 9 23.39 0.35 7.43
N ASP A 10 22.29 0.93 7.93
CA ASP A 10 20.94 0.39 7.72
C ASP A 10 20.56 0.42 6.21
N ILE A 11 20.93 1.47 5.47
CA ILE A 11 20.77 1.53 4.01
C ILE A 11 21.55 0.40 3.31
N CYS A 12 22.80 0.18 3.70
CA CYS A 12 23.63 -0.90 3.15
C CYS A 12 23.02 -2.28 3.42
N GLU A 13 22.48 -2.50 4.63
CA GLU A 13 21.84 -3.76 5.01
C GLU A 13 20.57 -4.01 4.17
N ILE A 14 19.72 -3.00 4.01
CA ILE A 14 18.54 -3.12 3.15
C ILE A 14 18.94 -3.33 1.69
N GLY A 15 19.99 -2.66 1.21
CA GLY A 15 20.54 -2.90 -0.13
C GLY A 15 20.98 -4.35 -0.35
N ARG A 16 21.60 -4.96 0.67
CA ARG A 16 21.98 -6.38 0.70
C ARG A 16 20.77 -7.30 0.64
N ARG A 17 19.71 -7.02 1.40
CA ARG A 17 18.47 -7.81 1.39
C ARG A 17 17.73 -7.71 0.05
N ILE A 18 17.62 -6.51 -0.53
CA ILE A 18 17.05 -6.29 -1.86
C ILE A 18 17.79 -7.14 -2.90
N TYR A 19 19.13 -7.10 -2.88
CA TYR A 19 19.94 -7.88 -3.81
C TYR A 19 19.75 -9.39 -3.60
N ASN A 20 19.83 -9.88 -2.35
CA ASN A 20 19.73 -11.31 -2.04
C ASN A 20 18.35 -11.91 -2.36
N LYS A 21 17.29 -11.11 -2.31
CA LYS A 21 15.93 -11.50 -2.73
C LYS A 21 15.74 -11.47 -4.25
N GLY A 22 16.72 -10.96 -5.00
CA GLY A 22 16.60 -10.74 -6.44
C GLY A 22 15.67 -9.58 -6.81
N PHE A 23 15.45 -8.61 -5.90
CA PHE A 23 14.60 -7.45 -6.15
C PHE A 23 15.31 -6.34 -6.92
N ALA A 24 16.64 -6.42 -7.09
CA ALA A 24 17.39 -5.53 -7.97
C ALA A 24 18.35 -6.37 -8.79
N ALA A 25 18.29 -6.23 -10.12
CA ALA A 25 19.27 -6.80 -11.02
C ALA A 25 20.48 -5.87 -11.13
N ALA A 26 21.69 -6.44 -11.12
CA ALA A 26 22.95 -5.69 -11.26
C ALA A 26 23.05 -4.44 -10.36
N ASN A 27 22.78 -3.25 -10.92
CA ASN A 27 22.92 -1.93 -10.30
C ASN A 27 21.61 -1.15 -10.15
N ASP A 28 20.47 -1.80 -10.36
CA ASP A 28 19.14 -1.22 -10.29
C ASP A 28 18.71 -0.88 -8.86
N GLY A 29 17.56 -0.20 -8.76
CA GLY A 29 16.97 0.26 -7.52
C GLY A 29 17.71 1.44 -6.88
N ASN A 30 17.14 2.00 -5.83
CA ASN A 30 17.74 3.06 -5.03
C ASN A 30 17.02 3.23 -3.70
N ILE A 31 17.75 3.74 -2.71
CA ILE A 31 17.27 3.97 -1.35
C ILE A 31 17.62 5.39 -0.97
N THR A 32 16.68 6.10 -0.34
CA THR A 32 16.96 7.39 0.29
C THR A 32 16.44 7.43 1.71
N VAL A 33 17.11 8.20 2.57
CA VAL A 33 16.67 8.46 3.95
C VAL A 33 16.83 9.94 4.27
N ARG A 34 15.74 10.61 4.64
CA ARG A 34 15.71 11.98 5.14
C ARG A 34 16.28 12.04 6.56
N ILE A 35 17.36 12.80 6.76
CA ILE A 35 18.06 12.91 8.06
C ILE A 35 17.87 14.26 8.75
N SER A 36 17.43 15.27 8.00
CA SER A 36 17.02 16.60 8.50
C SER A 36 15.95 17.20 7.59
N GLU A 37 15.54 18.44 7.81
CA GLU A 37 14.57 19.13 6.94
C GLU A 37 15.07 19.27 5.50
N ASN A 38 16.39 19.46 5.33
CA ASN A 38 16.99 19.80 4.05
C ASN A 38 18.01 18.78 3.54
N GLU A 39 18.29 17.70 4.28
CA GLU A 39 19.31 16.72 3.91
C GLU A 39 18.76 15.31 3.82
N ILE A 40 19.10 14.65 2.72
CA ILE A 40 18.69 13.29 2.39
C ILE A 40 19.92 12.48 2.03
N LEU A 41 20.07 11.33 2.67
CA LEU A 41 21.01 10.31 2.24
C LEU A 41 20.48 9.61 1.00
N CYS A 42 21.34 9.36 0.02
CA CYS A 42 20.97 8.76 -1.26
C CYS A 42 22.01 7.75 -1.71
N THR A 43 21.54 6.56 -2.09
CA THR A 43 22.41 5.56 -2.73
C THR A 43 22.92 6.07 -4.09
N PRO A 44 24.14 5.71 -4.48
CA PRO A 44 24.69 6.14 -5.77
C PRO A 44 24.04 5.43 -6.95
N THR A 45 24.12 6.05 -8.12
CA THR A 45 23.78 5.45 -9.40
C THR A 45 24.84 4.41 -9.82
N MET A 46 24.46 3.48 -10.70
CA MET A 46 25.35 2.46 -11.31
C MET A 46 26.11 1.57 -10.33
N GLN A 47 25.69 1.52 -9.06
CA GLN A 47 26.26 0.66 -8.02
C GLN A 47 25.25 -0.38 -7.59
N SER A 48 25.69 -1.64 -7.54
CA SER A 48 24.90 -2.73 -6.98
C SER A 48 24.58 -2.50 -5.51
N LYS A 49 23.28 -2.60 -5.17
CA LYS A 49 22.80 -2.36 -3.80
C LYS A 49 23.31 -3.40 -2.81
N GLY A 50 23.63 -4.61 -3.30
CA GLY A 50 24.18 -5.70 -2.51
C GLY A 50 25.60 -5.44 -1.98
N PHE A 51 26.34 -4.52 -2.58
CA PHE A 51 27.75 -4.26 -2.28
C PHE A 51 28.03 -2.82 -1.83
N LEU A 52 26.99 -2.10 -1.42
CA LEU A 52 27.14 -0.74 -0.92
C LEU A 52 27.95 -0.71 0.37
N LYS A 53 28.80 0.32 0.49
CA LYS A 53 29.46 0.68 1.76
C LYS A 53 28.93 2.03 2.26
N PRO A 54 28.96 2.32 3.57
CA PRO A 54 28.49 3.60 4.10
C PRO A 54 29.14 4.84 3.44
N GLU A 55 30.39 4.71 2.99
CA GLU A 55 31.15 5.77 2.30
C GLU A 55 30.61 6.05 0.89
N ASP A 56 29.90 5.10 0.28
CA ASP A 56 29.27 5.25 -1.03
C ASP A 56 28.01 6.11 -0.99
N ILE A 57 27.40 6.27 0.19
CA ILE A 57 26.13 6.98 0.37
C ILE A 57 26.37 8.49 0.33
N ALA A 58 25.80 9.15 -0.67
CA ALA A 58 25.85 10.59 -0.85
C ALA A 58 24.81 11.30 0.02
N THR A 59 25.00 12.60 0.23
CA THR A 59 23.98 13.49 0.79
C THR A 59 23.51 14.44 -0.31
N ILE A 60 22.21 14.55 -0.48
CA ILE A 60 21.55 15.48 -1.40
C ILE A 60 20.65 16.43 -0.61
N ASP A 61 20.35 17.60 -1.18
CA ASP A 61 19.34 18.50 -0.66
C ASP A 61 17.93 18.19 -1.22
N MET A 62 16.91 18.94 -0.75
CA MET A 62 15.52 18.79 -1.21
C MET A 62 15.28 19.16 -2.69
N THR A 63 16.28 19.73 -3.38
CA THR A 63 16.25 19.98 -4.83
C THR A 63 16.88 18.83 -5.64
N GLY A 64 17.50 17.86 -4.95
CA GLY A 64 18.20 16.74 -5.57
C GLY A 64 19.65 17.04 -5.95
N LYS A 65 20.18 18.20 -5.52
CA LYS A 65 21.58 18.56 -5.68
C LYS A 65 22.41 17.80 -4.66
N GLN A 66 23.46 17.13 -5.14
CA GLN A 66 24.42 16.48 -4.26
C GLN A 66 25.29 17.51 -3.55
N ILE A 67 25.27 17.47 -2.22
CA ILE A 67 26.01 18.39 -1.34
C ILE A 67 27.18 17.69 -0.63
N ALA A 68 27.18 16.36 -0.54
CA ALA A 68 28.29 15.57 -0.02
C ALA A 68 28.34 14.15 -0.62
N GLY A 69 29.49 13.48 -0.48
CA GLY A 69 29.74 12.13 -1.01
C GLY A 69 30.51 12.15 -2.35
N SER A 70 31.28 11.09 -2.59
CA SER A 70 32.19 10.98 -3.75
C SER A 70 31.55 10.34 -4.97
N LYS A 71 30.57 9.46 -4.79
CA LYS A 71 29.85 8.78 -5.88
C LYS A 71 28.63 9.60 -6.32
N PRO A 72 28.29 9.61 -7.63
CA PRO A 72 27.12 10.32 -8.12
C PRO A 72 25.82 9.70 -7.58
N ARG A 73 24.93 10.53 -7.04
CA ARG A 73 23.59 10.14 -6.55
C ARG A 73 22.68 9.52 -7.63
N SER A 74 21.74 8.68 -7.23
CA SER A 74 20.74 8.08 -8.14
C SER A 74 19.95 9.13 -8.95
N SER A 75 19.78 8.91 -10.26
CA SER A 75 18.97 9.77 -11.14
C SER A 75 17.51 9.84 -10.70
N GLU A 76 16.99 8.78 -10.10
CA GLU A 76 15.58 8.69 -9.68
C GLU A 76 15.33 9.24 -8.28
N ALA A 77 16.33 9.88 -7.66
CA ALA A 77 16.13 10.57 -6.39
C ALA A 77 14.98 11.60 -6.46
N LEU A 78 14.71 12.18 -7.63
CA LEU A 78 13.59 13.11 -7.83
C LEU A 78 12.24 12.50 -7.47
N LEU A 79 12.01 11.23 -7.81
CA LEU A 79 10.78 10.50 -7.42
C LEU A 79 10.64 10.45 -5.89
N HIS A 80 11.74 10.22 -5.18
CA HIS A 80 11.75 10.14 -3.72
C HIS A 80 11.49 11.52 -3.08
N LEU A 81 12.00 12.59 -3.71
CA LEU A 81 11.79 13.96 -3.26
C LEU A 81 10.33 14.40 -3.32
N GLU A 82 9.60 14.01 -4.37
CA GLU A 82 8.15 14.29 -4.48
C GLU A 82 7.36 13.67 -3.30
N ILE A 83 7.74 12.45 -2.88
CA ILE A 83 7.13 11.79 -1.70
C ILE A 83 7.44 12.59 -0.44
N TYR A 84 8.71 12.93 -0.23
CA TYR A 84 9.14 13.70 0.93
C TYR A 84 8.45 15.07 1.03
N GLN A 85 8.24 15.77 -0.09
CA GLN A 85 7.59 17.08 -0.12
C GLN A 85 6.11 17.02 0.30
N ARG A 86 5.42 15.91 0.02
CA ARG A 86 4.01 15.73 0.37
C ARG A 86 3.80 15.11 1.75
N ARG A 87 4.70 14.21 2.16
CA ARG A 87 4.57 13.39 3.37
C ARG A 87 5.70 13.70 4.34
N ALA A 88 5.38 14.48 5.38
CA ALA A 88 6.34 14.86 6.43
C ALA A 88 6.68 13.69 7.37
N ASP A 89 5.74 12.75 7.52
CA ASP A 89 5.87 11.50 8.28
C ASP A 89 6.89 10.54 7.65
N VAL A 90 7.01 10.55 6.32
CA VAL A 90 7.95 9.70 5.59
C VAL A 90 9.40 10.16 5.80
N LYS A 91 10.25 9.19 6.17
CA LYS A 91 11.70 9.38 6.36
C LYS A 91 12.55 8.51 5.46
N SER A 92 12.00 7.45 4.87
CA SER A 92 12.73 6.60 3.94
C SER A 92 11.86 6.24 2.74
N VAL A 93 12.51 6.12 1.58
CA VAL A 93 11.90 5.66 0.34
C VAL A 93 12.81 4.60 -0.29
N VAL A 94 12.22 3.50 -0.74
CA VAL A 94 12.88 2.38 -1.40
C VAL A 94 12.25 2.20 -2.78
N HIS A 95 13.09 2.19 -3.81
CA HIS A 95 12.71 1.81 -5.16
C HIS A 95 13.51 0.58 -5.59
N CYS A 96 12.83 -0.42 -6.13
CA CYS A 96 13.45 -1.60 -6.74
C CYS A 96 12.45 -2.34 -7.65
N HIS A 97 12.88 -3.45 -8.23
CA HIS A 97 12.20 -4.19 -9.30
C HIS A 97 11.92 -5.64 -8.89
N PRO A 98 11.12 -5.87 -7.84
CA PRO A 98 10.82 -7.22 -7.39
C PRO A 98 10.00 -7.97 -8.45
N PRO A 99 10.39 -9.20 -8.85
CA PRO A 99 9.93 -9.81 -10.11
C PRO A 99 8.41 -10.01 -10.21
N HIS A 100 7.74 -10.41 -9.13
CA HIS A 100 6.32 -10.75 -9.16
C HIS A 100 5.49 -9.47 -9.18
N ALA A 101 5.80 -8.48 -8.34
CA ALA A 101 5.09 -7.20 -8.36
C ALA A 101 5.32 -6.45 -9.68
N THR A 102 6.55 -6.52 -10.22
CA THR A 102 6.89 -5.95 -11.52
C THR A 102 6.12 -6.63 -12.65
N ALA A 103 5.83 -7.93 -12.56
CA ALA A 103 4.99 -8.62 -13.53
C ALA A 103 3.56 -8.04 -13.60
N PHE A 104 2.95 -7.71 -12.46
CA PHE A 104 1.65 -7.01 -12.44
C PHE A 104 1.76 -5.60 -13.05
N ALA A 105 2.81 -4.86 -12.71
CA ALA A 105 3.07 -3.54 -13.27
C ALA A 105 3.23 -3.57 -14.80
N MET A 106 3.89 -4.58 -15.35
CA MET A 106 4.05 -4.81 -16.79
C MET A 106 2.74 -5.25 -17.45
N ALA A 107 1.99 -6.15 -16.81
CA ALA A 107 0.73 -6.67 -17.32
C ALA A 107 -0.41 -5.66 -17.27
N ARG A 108 -0.23 -4.55 -16.53
CA ARG A 108 -1.30 -3.59 -16.21
C ARG A 108 -2.49 -4.25 -15.53
N GLU A 109 -2.19 -5.23 -14.70
CA GLU A 109 -3.18 -5.96 -13.91
C GLU A 109 -3.19 -5.37 -12.51
N PRO A 110 -4.33 -4.89 -12.00
CA PRO A 110 -4.41 -4.41 -10.63
C PRO A 110 -4.25 -5.57 -9.65
N ILE A 111 -3.71 -5.28 -8.47
CA ILE A 111 -3.53 -6.27 -7.42
C ILE A 111 -4.89 -6.64 -6.82
N PRO A 112 -5.32 -7.92 -6.86
CA PRO A 112 -6.55 -8.34 -6.21
C PRO A 112 -6.55 -7.99 -4.72
N GLN A 113 -7.66 -7.48 -4.22
CA GLN A 113 -7.92 -7.26 -2.80
C GLN A 113 -8.86 -8.33 -2.24
N CYS A 114 -9.02 -8.37 -0.93
CA CYS A 114 -9.86 -9.31 -0.18
C CYS A 114 -9.45 -10.77 -0.39
N VAL A 115 -8.15 -11.09 -0.42
CA VAL A 115 -7.66 -12.48 -0.60
C VAL A 115 -6.77 -12.93 0.55
N LEU A 116 -5.92 -12.04 1.08
CA LEU A 116 -4.94 -12.39 2.12
C LEU A 116 -5.01 -11.36 3.26
N PRO A 117 -5.27 -11.77 4.52
CA PRO A 117 -5.57 -10.82 5.59
C PRO A 117 -4.40 -9.87 5.89
N GLU A 118 -3.18 -10.38 5.81
CA GLU A 118 -1.96 -9.60 6.02
C GLU A 118 -1.88 -8.43 5.03
N VAL A 119 -2.23 -8.64 3.76
CA VAL A 119 -2.16 -7.57 2.75
C VAL A 119 -3.17 -6.48 3.03
N GLU A 120 -4.38 -6.84 3.45
CA GLU A 120 -5.42 -5.87 3.77
C GLU A 120 -5.04 -5.02 4.98
N VAL A 121 -4.43 -5.66 5.98
CA VAL A 121 -3.98 -5.00 7.19
C VAL A 121 -2.74 -4.15 6.94
N PHE A 122 -1.70 -4.64 6.25
CA PHE A 122 -0.42 -3.94 6.10
C PHE A 122 -0.35 -2.99 4.91
N LEU A 123 -0.97 -3.32 3.77
CA LEU A 123 -0.87 -2.55 2.53
C LEU A 123 -2.19 -1.84 2.20
N GLY A 124 -3.27 -2.61 2.02
CA GLY A 124 -4.50 -2.16 1.37
C GLY A 124 -4.36 -2.10 -0.16
N ASP A 125 -5.13 -1.23 -0.80
CA ASP A 125 -5.10 -1.09 -2.27
C ASP A 125 -3.74 -0.55 -2.77
N VAL A 126 -3.27 -1.06 -3.90
CA VAL A 126 -1.96 -0.72 -4.48
C VAL A 126 -2.15 -0.15 -5.87
N PRO A 127 -1.85 1.15 -6.08
CA PRO A 127 -2.03 1.78 -7.38
C PRO A 127 -0.94 1.36 -8.36
N ILE A 128 -1.27 1.49 -9.66
CA ILE A 128 -0.31 1.43 -10.76
C ILE A 128 -0.26 2.82 -11.39
N THR A 129 0.93 3.42 -11.45
CA THR A 129 1.11 4.74 -12.07
C THR A 129 0.93 4.69 -13.58
N LYS A 130 0.74 5.85 -14.21
CA LYS A 130 0.98 5.99 -15.66
C LYS A 130 2.44 5.69 -15.98
N TYR A 131 2.70 5.17 -17.17
CA TYR A 131 4.07 5.00 -17.66
C TYR A 131 4.68 6.36 -17.98
N GLU A 132 5.97 6.50 -17.65
CA GLU A 132 6.83 7.57 -18.13
C GLU A 132 8.27 7.07 -18.11
N THR A 133 9.13 7.69 -18.93
CA THR A 133 10.55 7.39 -19.02
C THR A 133 11.25 7.73 -17.70
N PRO A 134 11.93 6.75 -17.04
CA PRO A 134 12.53 6.97 -15.73
C PRO A 134 13.61 8.08 -15.69
N GLY A 135 13.78 8.67 -14.50
CA GLY A 135 14.85 9.63 -14.19
C GLY A 135 14.52 11.11 -14.43
N GLY A 136 13.42 11.43 -15.13
CA GLY A 136 12.96 12.80 -15.36
C GLY A 136 11.92 13.29 -14.33
N LYS A 137 11.68 14.61 -14.32
CA LYS A 137 10.63 15.22 -13.49
C LYS A 137 9.22 14.69 -13.84
N ALA A 138 8.92 14.53 -15.12
CA ALA A 138 7.64 13.97 -15.57
C ALA A 138 7.38 12.58 -14.97
N PHE A 139 8.42 11.75 -14.84
CA PHE A 139 8.34 10.44 -14.18
C PHE A 139 8.10 10.57 -12.68
N ALA A 140 8.83 11.48 -12.02
CA ALA A 140 8.62 11.76 -10.59
C ALA A 140 7.18 12.25 -10.30
N GLU A 141 6.59 13.04 -11.19
CA GLU A 141 5.23 13.57 -11.03
C GLU A 141 4.13 12.51 -11.27
N THR A 142 4.45 11.31 -11.77
CA THR A 142 3.46 10.24 -12.01
C THR A 142 2.83 9.70 -10.72
N ILE A 143 3.52 9.80 -9.59
CA ILE A 143 3.05 9.26 -8.32
C ILE A 143 2.12 10.21 -7.55
N LEU A 144 2.11 11.51 -7.88
CA LEU A 144 1.45 12.55 -7.09
C LEU A 144 -0.03 12.30 -6.78
N PRO A 145 -0.85 11.69 -7.67
CA PRO A 145 -2.25 11.39 -7.35
C PRO A 145 -2.47 10.38 -6.21
N PHE A 146 -1.41 9.67 -5.80
CA PHE A 146 -1.50 8.49 -4.96
C PHE A 146 -0.77 8.61 -3.62
N VAL A 147 0.24 9.50 -3.54
CA VAL A 147 1.20 9.59 -2.41
C VAL A 147 0.51 9.71 -1.04
N ASP A 148 -0.63 10.37 -0.98
CA ASP A 148 -1.33 10.65 0.27
C ASP A 148 -2.28 9.50 0.70
N LYS A 149 -2.49 8.51 -0.17
CA LYS A 149 -3.45 7.41 0.05
C LYS A 149 -2.81 6.02 0.24
N THR A 150 -1.51 5.88 0.04
CA THR A 150 -0.80 4.60 0.20
C THR A 150 0.62 4.79 0.75
N ASN A 151 1.33 3.69 0.97
CA ASN A 151 2.75 3.65 1.30
C ASN A 151 3.57 2.82 0.29
N ILE A 152 2.93 2.26 -0.73
CA ILE A 152 3.57 1.50 -1.80
C ILE A 152 2.79 1.60 -3.11
N MET A 153 3.51 1.59 -4.23
CA MET A 153 2.94 1.74 -5.55
C MET A 153 3.70 0.90 -6.58
N LEU A 154 2.97 0.41 -7.58
CA LEU A 154 3.56 -0.14 -8.79
C LEU A 154 3.85 0.99 -9.78
N LEU A 155 5.06 1.00 -10.30
CA LEU A 155 5.48 1.88 -11.39
C LEU A 155 5.32 1.11 -12.69
N ALA A 156 4.40 1.57 -13.53
CA ALA A 156 4.08 0.99 -14.83
C ALA A 156 5.32 0.57 -15.65
N ASN A 157 5.40 -0.69 -16.10
CA ASN A 157 6.53 -1.26 -16.86
C ASN A 157 7.92 -1.05 -16.22
N HIS A 158 7.97 -0.80 -14.92
CA HIS A 158 9.20 -0.44 -14.25
C HIS A 158 9.41 -1.32 -13.03
N GLY A 159 8.82 -0.97 -11.88
CA GLY A 159 9.07 -1.67 -10.60
C GLY A 159 8.13 -1.20 -9.51
N THR A 160 8.67 -1.04 -8.30
CA THR A 160 7.91 -0.59 -7.11
C THR A 160 8.57 0.62 -6.48
N VAL A 161 7.78 1.51 -5.88
CA VAL A 161 8.27 2.52 -4.95
C VAL A 161 7.48 2.41 -3.66
N SER A 162 8.18 2.35 -2.54
CA SER A 162 7.63 2.19 -1.20
C SER A 162 8.28 3.15 -0.22
N TYR A 163 7.55 3.54 0.81
CA TYR A 163 7.99 4.58 1.72
C TYR A 163 7.44 4.42 3.13
N GLY A 164 8.19 4.93 4.11
CA GLY A 164 7.83 4.78 5.52
C GLY A 164 8.72 5.61 6.45
N GLU A 165 8.51 5.42 7.74
CA GLU A 165 9.16 6.15 8.82
C GLU A 165 10.60 5.67 9.07
N THR A 166 10.94 4.49 8.55
CA THR A 166 12.29 3.90 8.61
C THR A 166 12.62 3.18 7.30
N VAL A 167 13.91 2.94 7.05
CA VAL A 167 14.37 2.19 5.86
C VAL A 167 13.86 0.75 5.85
N GLU A 168 13.78 0.14 7.03
CA GLU A 168 13.23 -1.20 7.23
C GLU A 168 11.74 -1.26 6.84
N ARG A 169 10.94 -0.29 7.32
CA ARG A 169 9.50 -0.25 7.05
C ARG A 169 9.18 0.05 5.59
N ALA A 170 9.93 0.96 4.96
CA ALA A 170 9.81 1.20 3.52
C ALA A 170 10.11 -0.09 2.73
N TYR A 171 11.17 -0.82 3.08
CA TYR A 171 11.49 -2.10 2.45
C TYR A 171 10.43 -3.20 2.67
N TRP A 172 9.88 -3.31 3.89
CA TRP A 172 8.86 -4.33 4.21
C TRP A 172 7.65 -4.25 3.30
N TRP A 173 7.19 -3.05 2.93
CA TRP A 173 6.06 -2.91 2.01
C TRP A 173 6.32 -3.61 0.68
N THR A 174 7.53 -3.44 0.14
CA THR A 174 7.93 -4.12 -1.10
C THR A 174 8.04 -5.62 -0.92
N GLU A 175 8.59 -6.07 0.21
CA GLU A 175 8.72 -7.50 0.52
C GLU A 175 7.35 -8.18 0.64
N ILE A 176 6.39 -7.54 1.32
CA ILE A 176 5.00 -8.02 1.46
C ILE A 176 4.31 -8.05 0.10
N LEU A 177 4.41 -6.97 -0.68
CA LEU A 177 3.76 -6.86 -1.98
C LEU A 177 4.25 -7.93 -2.96
N ASP A 178 5.57 -8.13 -3.08
CA ASP A 178 6.09 -9.13 -4.01
C ASP A 178 5.75 -10.56 -3.59
N ALA A 179 5.81 -10.85 -2.28
CA ALA A 179 5.37 -12.14 -1.75
C ALA A 179 3.90 -12.40 -2.08
N TYR A 180 3.04 -11.38 -1.95
CA TYR A 180 1.64 -11.49 -2.30
C TYR A 180 1.42 -11.70 -3.81
N CYS A 181 2.08 -10.90 -4.65
CA CYS A 181 2.03 -11.06 -6.11
C CYS A 181 2.47 -12.47 -6.54
N ARG A 182 3.49 -13.03 -5.89
CA ARG A 182 3.91 -14.42 -6.10
C ARG A 182 2.81 -15.41 -5.75
N MET A 183 2.18 -15.26 -4.58
CA MET A 183 1.09 -16.13 -4.15
C MET A 183 -0.10 -16.07 -5.10
N LEU A 184 -0.46 -14.88 -5.60
CA LEU A 184 -1.54 -14.71 -6.57
C LEU A 184 -1.24 -15.42 -7.90
N ILE A 185 -0.01 -15.29 -8.42
CA ILE A 185 0.42 -15.98 -9.64
C ILE A 185 0.35 -17.50 -9.43
N LEU A 186 0.82 -18.01 -8.30
CA LEU A 186 0.78 -19.44 -7.96
C LEU A 186 -0.66 -19.94 -7.78
N ALA A 187 -1.51 -19.21 -7.04
CA ALA A 187 -2.91 -19.55 -6.82
C ALA A 187 -3.68 -19.61 -8.15
N LYS A 188 -3.41 -18.68 -9.06
CA LYS A 188 -3.97 -18.71 -10.41
C LYS A 188 -3.54 -19.96 -11.20
N GLN A 189 -2.30 -20.43 -11.05
CA GLN A 189 -1.86 -21.69 -11.67
C GLN A 189 -2.59 -22.92 -11.09
N LEU A 190 -3.05 -22.85 -9.83
CA LEU A 190 -3.91 -23.88 -9.24
C LEU A 190 -5.38 -23.80 -9.74
N GLY A 191 -5.75 -22.72 -10.42
CA GLY A 191 -7.01 -22.59 -11.17
C GLY A 191 -8.07 -21.69 -10.55
N ARG A 192 -7.89 -21.21 -9.31
CA ARG A 192 -8.83 -20.26 -8.69
C ARG A 192 -8.21 -19.42 -7.58
N ILE A 193 -8.86 -18.29 -7.30
CA ILE A 193 -8.67 -17.47 -6.11
C ILE A 193 -10.04 -17.33 -5.44
N GLU A 194 -10.07 -17.47 -4.13
CA GLU A 194 -11.25 -17.26 -3.31
C GLU A 194 -11.11 -15.93 -2.56
N TYR A 195 -12.17 -15.14 -2.56
CA TYR A 195 -12.20 -13.82 -1.92
C TYR A 195 -12.92 -13.89 -0.56
N PHE A 196 -12.54 -13.01 0.36
CA PHE A 196 -13.26 -12.78 1.60
C PHE A 196 -14.62 -12.14 1.36
N THR A 197 -15.48 -12.25 2.37
CA THR A 197 -16.70 -11.45 2.44
C THR A 197 -16.39 -10.04 2.93
N GLU A 198 -17.22 -9.05 2.59
CA GLU A 198 -17.10 -7.68 3.10
C GLU A 198 -17.13 -7.63 4.64
N GLU A 199 -17.89 -8.52 5.29
CA GLU A 199 -17.89 -8.63 6.76
C GLU A 199 -16.48 -8.91 7.29
N LYS A 200 -15.78 -9.89 6.71
CA LYS A 200 -14.41 -10.21 7.10
C LYS A 200 -13.42 -9.12 6.72
N GLU A 201 -13.62 -8.46 5.59
CA GLU A 201 -12.83 -7.29 5.22
C GLU A 201 -12.99 -6.14 6.24
N ARG A 202 -14.22 -5.88 6.71
CA ARG A 202 -14.50 -4.88 7.75
C ARG A 202 -13.83 -5.24 9.07
N GLU A 203 -13.86 -6.51 9.48
CA GLU A 203 -13.13 -6.97 10.68
C GLU A 203 -11.62 -6.69 10.57
N LEU A 204 -11.02 -6.84 9.38
CA LEU A 204 -9.61 -6.55 9.12
C LEU A 204 -9.33 -5.04 9.14
N LEU A 205 -10.21 -4.23 8.57
CA LEU A 205 -10.11 -2.77 8.63
C LEU A 205 -10.21 -2.24 10.06
N ASP A 206 -11.10 -2.81 10.88
CA ASP A 206 -11.21 -2.50 12.31
C ASP A 206 -9.95 -2.94 13.08
N LEU A 207 -9.35 -4.07 12.70
CA LEU A 207 -8.08 -4.51 13.27
C LEU A 207 -6.94 -3.52 12.94
N LYS A 208 -6.84 -3.12 11.67
CA LYS A 208 -5.87 -2.13 11.18
C LYS A 208 -5.99 -0.80 11.93
N GLN A 209 -7.21 -0.32 12.15
CA GLN A 209 -7.47 0.89 12.93
C GLN A 209 -7.06 0.74 14.41
N ARG A 210 -7.38 -0.40 15.04
CA ARG A 210 -6.96 -0.69 16.44
C ARG A 210 -5.45 -0.72 16.62
N TRP A 211 -4.71 -1.09 15.57
CA TRP A 211 -3.24 -1.05 15.57
C TRP A 211 -2.67 0.32 15.21
N GLY A 212 -3.53 1.33 15.04
CA GLY A 212 -3.14 2.71 14.81
C GLY A 212 -2.74 3.03 13.37
N TRP A 213 -3.14 2.20 12.39
CA TRP A 213 -2.91 2.49 10.98
C TRP A 213 -4.15 3.08 10.33
N SER A 214 -3.92 4.08 9.48
CA SER A 214 -4.95 4.64 8.62
C SER A 214 -5.14 3.77 7.37
N ASP A 215 -6.34 3.81 6.82
CA ASP A 215 -6.69 3.20 5.54
C ASP A 215 -7.71 4.11 4.85
N PRO A 216 -7.55 4.46 3.56
CA PRO A 216 -8.53 5.30 2.87
C PRO A 216 -9.93 4.68 2.84
N ARG A 217 -10.05 3.34 2.88
CA ARG A 217 -11.35 2.63 2.90
C ARG A 217 -12.16 2.88 4.18
N ASN A 218 -11.52 3.37 5.25
CA ASN A 218 -12.18 3.76 6.50
C ASN A 218 -12.67 5.22 6.51
N THR A 219 -12.54 5.95 5.39
CA THR A 219 -12.98 7.35 5.30
C THR A 219 -14.43 7.46 4.82
N GLU A 220 -15.07 8.60 5.12
CA GLU A 220 -16.45 8.89 4.68
C GLU A 220 -16.64 8.79 3.15
N GLU A 221 -15.57 8.99 2.37
CA GLU A 221 -15.58 8.86 0.90
C GLU A 221 -16.00 7.45 0.44
N TYR A 222 -15.68 6.41 1.23
CA TYR A 222 -15.84 5.01 0.84
C TYR A 222 -16.84 4.22 1.70
N LYS A 223 -17.55 4.85 2.65
CA LYS A 223 -18.45 4.16 3.59
C LYS A 223 -19.56 3.31 2.93
N ASP A 224 -20.03 3.75 1.77
CA ASP A 224 -21.12 3.14 1.01
C ASP A 224 -20.62 2.35 -0.22
N CYS A 225 -19.30 2.19 -0.37
CA CYS A 225 -18.71 1.37 -1.42
C CYS A 225 -18.63 -0.10 -1.00
N ASP A 226 -18.73 -1.00 -1.98
CA ASP A 226 -18.32 -2.39 -1.82
C ASP A 226 -16.80 -2.44 -1.69
N ILE A 227 -16.30 -2.71 -0.48
CA ILE A 227 -14.88 -2.59 -0.15
C ILE A 227 -14.02 -3.55 -0.97
N CYS A 228 -14.56 -4.71 -1.35
CA CYS A 228 -13.83 -5.70 -2.13
C CYS A 228 -13.94 -5.45 -3.64
N ALA A 229 -15.09 -4.96 -4.11
CA ALA A 229 -15.29 -4.71 -5.54
C ALA A 229 -14.85 -3.30 -5.99
N ASN A 230 -14.56 -2.38 -5.07
CA ASN A 230 -14.23 -0.99 -5.36
C ASN A 230 -12.76 -0.65 -5.06
N ASP A 231 -11.92 -0.70 -6.09
CA ASP A 231 -10.55 -0.20 -6.00
C ASP A 231 -10.57 1.32 -5.79
N ILE A 232 -9.81 1.78 -4.80
CA ILE A 232 -9.63 3.19 -4.41
C ILE A 232 -9.06 3.98 -5.59
N PHE A 233 -8.23 3.33 -6.40
CA PHE A 233 -7.51 3.94 -7.51
C PHE A 233 -8.13 3.70 -8.88
N ARG A 234 -9.32 3.10 -8.97
CA ARG A 234 -9.95 2.75 -10.26
C ARG A 234 -10.04 3.90 -11.26
N ASP A 235 -10.24 5.13 -10.78
CA ASP A 235 -10.37 6.29 -11.66
C ASP A 235 -9.05 6.65 -12.37
N SER A 236 -7.91 6.35 -11.74
CA SER A 236 -6.59 6.57 -12.35
C SER A 236 -6.23 5.54 -13.43
N TRP A 237 -7.00 4.45 -13.54
CA TRP A 237 -6.73 3.37 -14.47
C TRP A 237 -6.90 3.79 -15.92
N LYS A 238 -7.77 4.80 -16.17
CA LYS A 238 -7.99 5.39 -17.49
C LYS A 238 -6.69 5.94 -18.09
N ASP A 239 -5.87 6.58 -17.26
CA ASP A 239 -4.61 7.19 -17.67
C ASP A 239 -3.40 6.23 -17.59
N SER A 240 -3.60 5.05 -16.98
CA SER A 240 -2.54 4.08 -16.69
C SER A 240 -2.68 2.78 -17.47
N LEU A 241 -3.72 2.66 -18.31
CA LEU A 241 -4.04 1.46 -19.11
C LEU A 241 -4.28 0.20 -18.27
N VAL A 242 -4.65 0.36 -17.00
CA VAL A 242 -4.91 -0.76 -16.09
C VAL A 242 -6.19 -1.46 -16.48
N GLN A 243 -6.13 -2.78 -16.63
CA GLN A 243 -7.25 -3.61 -17.03
C GLN A 243 -7.22 -4.92 -16.24
N ARG A 244 -8.32 -5.24 -15.56
CA ARG A 244 -8.53 -6.56 -14.97
C ARG A 244 -8.72 -7.59 -16.07
N LYS A 245 -7.75 -8.48 -16.26
CA LYS A 245 -7.80 -9.59 -17.24
C LYS A 245 -7.44 -10.91 -16.59
N ALA A 246 -6.36 -10.90 -15.82
CA ALA A 246 -5.82 -12.09 -15.23
C ALA A 246 -6.60 -12.54 -13.99
N PHE A 247 -7.10 -11.59 -13.21
CA PHE A 247 -7.85 -11.87 -11.99
C PHE A 247 -9.23 -11.22 -12.12
N PRO A 248 -10.31 -12.04 -12.19
CA PRO A 248 -11.65 -11.48 -12.25
C PRO A 248 -11.91 -10.69 -10.96
N ALA A 249 -12.66 -9.59 -11.09
CA ALA A 249 -13.12 -8.85 -9.93
C ALA A 249 -13.88 -9.81 -8.99
N PRO A 250 -13.80 -9.60 -7.67
CA PRO A 250 -14.67 -10.32 -6.75
C PRO A 250 -16.12 -10.13 -7.19
N PRO A 251 -16.97 -11.16 -7.07
CA PRO A 251 -18.37 -11.07 -7.47
C PRO A 251 -19.02 -9.87 -6.79
N ALA A 252 -19.70 -9.03 -7.57
CA ALA A 252 -20.45 -7.89 -7.05
C ALA A 252 -21.42 -8.40 -6.00
N MET A 253 -21.30 -7.91 -4.78
CA MET A 253 -22.16 -8.40 -3.72
C MET A 253 -23.57 -7.80 -3.90
N GLY A 254 -24.59 -8.63 -3.68
CA GLY A 254 -25.98 -8.21 -3.73
C GLY A 254 -26.25 -7.06 -2.74
N PRO A 255 -27.43 -6.41 -2.81
CA PRO A 255 -27.75 -5.32 -1.90
C PRO A 255 -27.47 -5.75 -0.46
N LYS A 256 -26.75 -4.90 0.31
CA LYS A 256 -26.50 -5.13 1.74
C LYS A 256 -27.77 -5.68 2.33
N ALA A 257 -27.75 -6.94 2.77
CA ALA A 257 -28.87 -7.48 3.51
C ALA A 257 -29.09 -6.49 4.65
N GLN A 258 -30.23 -5.79 4.67
CA GLN A 258 -30.63 -5.03 5.83
C GLN A 258 -30.38 -5.98 7.00
N ALA A 259 -29.52 -5.56 7.94
CA ALA A 259 -29.20 -6.34 9.11
C ALA A 259 -30.51 -6.95 9.57
N ALA A 260 -30.60 -8.29 9.47
CA ALA A 260 -31.83 -8.97 9.80
C ALA A 260 -32.22 -8.43 11.17
N ALA A 261 -33.41 -7.84 11.27
CA ALA A 261 -33.93 -7.37 12.54
C ALA A 261 -33.63 -8.48 13.56
N PRO A 262 -33.06 -8.14 14.74
CA PRO A 262 -32.60 -9.16 15.67
C PRO A 262 -33.75 -10.14 15.83
N VAL A 263 -33.48 -11.42 15.51
CA VAL A 263 -34.47 -12.47 15.74
C VAL A 263 -34.70 -12.46 17.23
N LEU A 264 -35.78 -11.82 17.65
CA LEU A 264 -36.20 -11.79 19.04
C LEU A 264 -36.37 -13.26 19.41
N GLY A 265 -35.60 -13.74 20.38
CA GLY A 265 -35.84 -15.07 20.92
C GLY A 265 -37.29 -15.16 21.39
N ASN A 266 -37.90 -16.34 21.30
CA ASN A 266 -39.31 -16.55 21.70
C ASN A 266 -39.69 -15.89 23.05
N ASP A 267 -38.73 -15.80 23.98
CA ASP A 267 -38.91 -15.14 25.27
C ASP A 267 -39.10 -13.62 25.19
N GLN A 268 -38.44 -12.94 24.24
CA GLN A 268 -38.62 -11.51 24.03
C GLN A 268 -39.93 -11.17 23.31
N GLU A 269 -40.37 -11.99 22.35
CA GLU A 269 -41.70 -11.84 21.74
C GLU A 269 -42.81 -12.05 22.78
N ALA A 270 -42.69 -13.09 23.62
CA ALA A 270 -43.63 -13.35 24.70
C ALA A 270 -43.67 -12.18 25.71
N LEU A 271 -42.50 -11.60 26.04
CA LEU A 271 -42.41 -10.44 26.93
C LEU A 271 -43.04 -9.18 26.32
N ILE A 272 -42.80 -8.90 25.05
CA ILE A 272 -43.40 -7.76 24.35
C ILE A 272 -44.92 -7.93 24.30
N GLN A 273 -45.40 -9.12 23.97
CA GLN A 273 -46.83 -9.41 23.91
C GLN A 273 -47.49 -9.24 25.28
N ALA A 274 -46.86 -9.74 26.35
CA ALA A 274 -47.33 -9.56 27.72
C ALA A 274 -47.39 -8.09 28.14
N ILE A 275 -46.39 -7.29 27.78
CA ILE A 275 -46.36 -5.85 28.06
C ILE A 275 -47.48 -5.14 27.28
N THR A 276 -47.62 -5.41 25.98
CA THR A 276 -48.64 -4.78 25.14
C THR A 276 -50.05 -5.12 25.61
N THR A 277 -50.33 -6.38 25.97
CA THR A 277 -51.63 -6.76 26.55
C THR A 277 -51.93 -6.00 27.84
N ARG A 278 -50.92 -5.83 28.70
CA ARG A 278 -51.08 -5.14 29.98
C ARG A 278 -51.30 -3.63 29.82
N VAL A 279 -50.63 -3.01 28.85
CA VAL A 279 -50.83 -1.60 28.49
C VAL A 279 -52.23 -1.39 27.92
N MET A 280 -52.67 -2.23 26.98
CA MET A 280 -54.01 -2.13 26.39
C MET A 280 -55.13 -2.33 27.43
N ALA A 281 -54.96 -3.28 28.35
CA ALA A 281 -55.90 -3.49 29.45
C ALA A 281 -55.98 -2.28 30.40
N GLU A 282 -54.87 -1.58 30.63
CA GLU A 282 -54.83 -0.40 31.49
C GLU A 282 -55.41 0.84 30.79
N LEU A 283 -55.21 0.97 29.48
CA LEU A 283 -55.86 2.01 28.66
C LEU A 283 -57.38 1.82 28.61
N ALA A 284 -57.87 0.59 28.54
CA ALA A 284 -59.30 0.27 28.56
C ALA A 284 -59.99 0.53 29.91
N LYS A 285 -59.24 0.62 31.01
CA LYS A 285 -59.78 1.03 32.32
C LYS A 285 -59.89 2.55 32.48
N ARG A 286 -59.26 3.31 31.58
CA ARG A 286 -59.24 4.78 31.58
C ARG A 286 -60.24 5.40 30.60
N SER A 287 -61.00 4.57 29.88
CA SER A 287 -62.12 4.96 29.02
C SER A 287 -63.46 4.74 29.71
#